data_AF-A0A0M8MP42-F1
#
_entry.id   AF-A0A0M8MP42-F1
#
_cell.length_a   1.000
_cell.length_b   1.000
_cell.length_c   1.000
_cell.angle_alpha   90.00
_cell.angle_beta   90.00
_cell.angle_gamma   90.00
#
_symmetry.space_group_name_H-M   'P 1'
#
loop_
_entity.id
_entity.type
_entity.pdbx_description
1 polymer ?
#
loop_
_entity_poly.entity_id
_entity_poly.type
_entity_poly.pdbx_seq_one_letter_code
_entity_poly.pdbx_strand_id
1 'polypeptide(L)'
;MFARAFSQQTKAARAMRVAGQQVRHSSNLPIPPKIATPKSVSSPSGSNTDAVVSFYKALPKGSEPEKRATGIKAKYFDGKNASGKPLVWTIAGLMLFGYTLEYNGHLKHHKNAHH
;
A
#
# COMPACT_ATOMS: atom_id res chain seq x y z
N MET A 1 29.06 50.09 -31.09
CA MET A 1 27.92 49.58 -31.89
C MET A 1 28.07 48.05 -31.87
N PHE A 2 27.23 47.19 -31.30
CA PHE A 2 25.78 47.17 -31.13
C PHE A 2 25.36 46.39 -29.87
N ALA A 3 24.31 46.90 -29.24
CA ALA A 3 23.17 46.28 -28.56
C ALA A 3 23.27 44.99 -27.70
N ARG A 4 22.71 45.13 -26.50
CA ARG A 4 22.25 44.11 -25.55
C ARG A 4 21.13 43.23 -26.14
N ALA A 5 21.11 41.95 -25.78
CA ALA A 5 19.87 41.18 -25.65
C ALA A 5 20.03 40.14 -24.53
N PHE A 6 19.46 40.43 -23.38
CA PHE A 6 19.32 39.52 -22.24
C PHE A 6 17.96 38.80 -22.43
N SER A 7 17.96 37.55 -22.89
CA SER A 7 16.71 36.78 -23.04
C SER A 7 16.39 36.04 -21.74
N GLN A 8 15.44 36.63 -21.02
CA GLN A 8 14.65 36.03 -19.95
C GLN A 8 13.90 34.76 -20.43
N GLN A 9 13.57 33.89 -19.48
CA GLN A 9 12.52 32.85 -19.55
C GLN A 9 12.94 31.59 -20.34
N THR A 10 12.94 30.38 -19.76
CA THR A 10 11.75 29.75 -19.20
C THR A 10 12.03 28.91 -17.96
N LYS A 11 11.49 29.41 -16.85
CA LYS A 11 11.15 28.69 -15.62
C LYS A 11 10.12 27.59 -15.93
N ALA A 12 10.55 26.42 -16.39
CA ALA A 12 9.59 25.31 -16.65
C ALA A 12 10.10 23.90 -16.31
N ALA A 13 11.35 23.73 -15.87
CA ALA A 13 11.92 22.39 -15.63
C ALA A 13 12.31 22.11 -14.17
N ARG A 14 11.96 22.99 -13.22
CA ARG A 14 12.24 22.81 -11.78
C ARG A 14 10.96 22.78 -10.94
N ALA A 15 9.99 21.97 -11.38
CA ALA A 15 8.74 21.75 -10.66
C ALA A 15 8.35 20.26 -10.70
N MET A 16 9.29 19.37 -10.40
CA MET A 16 9.01 17.96 -10.13
C MET A 16 9.91 17.43 -9.01
N ARG A 17 9.78 18.03 -7.83
CA ARG A 17 9.93 17.31 -6.56
C ARG A 17 8.99 17.96 -5.57
N VAL A 18 8.49 17.15 -4.65
CA VAL A 18 7.71 17.53 -3.47
C VAL A 18 6.18 17.47 -3.62
N ALA A 19 5.67 16.29 -3.97
CA ALA A 19 4.40 15.83 -3.40
C ALA A 19 4.66 15.40 -1.95
N GLY A 20 4.48 16.32 -0.99
CA GLY A 20 4.64 16.02 0.44
C GLY A 20 5.11 17.17 1.34
N GLN A 21 5.49 18.34 0.81
CA GLN A 21 5.70 19.52 1.65
C GLN A 21 4.34 19.99 2.11
N GLN A 22 4.11 19.82 3.40
CA GLN A 22 3.05 20.47 4.17
C GLN A 22 3.07 21.98 3.91
N VAL A 23 2.34 22.45 2.90
CA VAL A 23 1.87 23.82 2.83
C VAL A 23 0.68 23.91 3.78
N ARG A 24 0.98 23.96 5.08
CA ARG A 24 0.07 24.44 6.11
C ARG A 24 0.79 25.47 6.97
N HIS A 25 1.50 26.39 6.31
CA HIS A 25 1.97 27.61 6.93
C HIS A 25 1.16 28.74 6.31
N SER A 26 0.22 29.29 7.09
CA SER A 26 -0.71 30.37 6.74
C SER A 26 -1.96 29.96 5.95
N SER A 27 -2.91 29.30 6.62
CA SER A 27 -4.32 29.35 6.24
C SER A 27 -5.07 30.21 7.25
N ASN A 28 -5.77 31.25 6.79
CA ASN A 28 -6.61 32.16 7.60
C ASN A 28 -7.92 31.48 8.08
N LEU A 29 -7.92 30.15 8.23
CA LEU A 29 -9.05 29.35 8.66
C LEU A 29 -9.00 29.22 10.20
N PRO A 30 -10.14 29.36 10.92
CA PRO A 30 -10.24 29.14 12.37
C PRO A 30 -9.97 27.69 12.83
N ILE A 31 -9.42 26.84 11.97
CA ILE A 31 -9.16 25.44 12.26
C ILE A 31 -7.72 25.36 12.80
N PRO A 32 -7.52 25.03 14.09
CA PRO A 32 -6.18 24.91 14.63
C PRO A 32 -5.41 23.82 13.85
N PRO A 33 -4.14 24.08 13.49
CA PRO A 33 -3.29 23.05 12.89
C PRO A 33 -3.18 21.87 13.86
N LYS A 34 -2.93 20.65 13.36
CA LYS A 34 -2.86 19.43 14.18
C LYS A 34 -1.75 19.53 15.23
N ILE A 35 -2.09 20.02 16.43
CA ILE A 35 -1.21 20.16 17.61
C ILE A 35 -1.02 18.85 18.40
N ALA A 36 -1.72 17.77 18.02
CA ALA A 36 -1.63 16.46 18.63
C ALA A 36 -1.23 15.40 17.59
N THR A 37 -0.12 15.62 16.90
CA THR A 37 0.59 14.50 16.25
C THR A 37 1.75 14.09 17.14
N PRO A 38 2.22 12.83 17.13
CA PRO A 38 3.39 12.44 17.94
C PRO A 38 4.62 13.33 17.72
N LYS A 39 4.69 14.01 16.57
CA LYS A 39 5.72 14.98 16.20
C LYS A 39 5.59 16.36 16.86
N SER A 40 4.42 16.73 17.39
CA SER A 40 4.19 18.04 18.02
C SER A 40 4.39 18.02 19.55
N VAL A 41 4.47 16.84 20.15
CA VAL A 41 4.77 16.65 21.59
C VAL A 41 6.25 16.37 21.86
N SER A 42 7.08 16.18 20.83
CA SER A 42 8.53 16.08 20.99
C SER A 42 9.13 17.48 21.19
N SER A 43 9.40 17.86 22.45
CA SER A 43 10.30 18.97 22.79
C SER A 43 11.63 18.80 22.02
N PRO A 44 12.31 19.88 21.57
CA PRO A 44 13.57 19.79 20.81
C PRO A 44 14.63 18.88 21.46
N SER A 45 14.60 18.73 22.79
CA SER A 45 15.47 17.84 23.56
C SER A 45 15.11 16.33 23.49
N GLY A 46 13.89 15.96 23.09
CA GLY A 46 13.41 14.57 22.99
C GLY A 46 13.68 13.90 21.62
N SER A 47 14.11 14.67 20.63
CA SER A 47 14.46 14.15 19.30
C SER A 47 15.66 13.18 19.33
N ASN A 48 16.63 13.44 20.22
CA ASN A 48 17.83 12.62 20.37
C ASN A 48 17.54 11.32 21.12
N THR A 49 16.60 11.29 22.06
CA THR A 49 16.27 10.08 22.81
C THR A 49 15.58 9.03 21.94
N ASP A 50 14.69 9.44 21.02
CA ASP A 50 14.05 8.52 20.07
C ASP A 50 15.05 7.96 19.05
N ALA A 51 16.02 8.78 18.62
CA ALA A 51 17.10 8.36 17.73
C ALA A 51 18.01 7.31 18.40
N VAL A 52 18.36 7.51 19.67
CA VAL A 52 19.19 6.54 20.42
C VAL A 52 18.40 5.26 20.73
N VAL A 53 17.14 5.35 21.14
CA VAL A 53 16.29 4.18 21.39
C VAL A 53 16.05 3.40 20.09
N SER A 54 15.81 4.08 18.97
CA SER A 54 15.65 3.43 17.66
C SER A 54 16.95 2.80 17.18
N PHE A 55 18.11 3.43 17.41
CA PHE A 55 19.42 2.85 17.13
C PHE A 55 19.60 1.52 17.88
N TYR A 56 19.32 1.47 19.19
CA TYR A 56 19.43 0.23 19.95
C TYR A 56 18.36 -0.81 19.57
N LYS A 57 17.19 -0.39 19.10
CA LYS A 57 16.17 -1.30 18.55
C LYS A 57 16.56 -1.88 17.18
N ALA A 58 17.23 -1.07 16.36
CA ALA A 58 17.62 -1.37 14.98
C ALA A 58 18.99 -2.02 14.85
N LEU A 59 19.75 -2.16 15.95
CA LEU A 59 20.92 -3.03 16.00
C LEU A 59 20.56 -4.37 15.35
N PRO A 60 21.40 -4.91 14.44
CA PRO A 60 21.14 -6.18 13.79
C PRO A 60 21.04 -7.28 14.84
N LYS A 61 19.82 -7.54 15.31
CA LYS A 61 19.48 -8.75 16.03
C LYS A 61 19.61 -9.86 14.99
N GLY A 62 20.21 -10.99 15.37
CA GLY A 62 20.34 -12.14 14.47
C GLY A 62 19.02 -12.43 13.77
N SER A 63 19.09 -13.03 12.57
CA SER A 63 17.94 -13.27 11.68
C SER A 63 16.67 -13.58 12.49
N GLU A 64 15.68 -12.69 12.41
CA GLU A 64 14.38 -12.87 13.05
C GLU A 64 13.94 -14.32 12.77
N PRO A 65 13.65 -15.13 13.81
CA PRO A 65 13.34 -16.54 13.61
C PRO A 65 12.23 -16.61 12.58
N GLU A 66 12.48 -17.34 11.47
CA GLU A 66 11.52 -17.50 10.37
C GLU A 66 10.20 -17.92 11.01
N LYS A 67 9.25 -16.98 11.10
CA LYS A 67 7.98 -17.24 11.75
C LYS A 67 7.40 -18.44 11.02
N ARG A 68 7.32 -19.58 11.72
CA ARG A 68 6.79 -20.81 11.14
C ARG A 68 5.48 -20.42 10.49
N ALA A 69 5.45 -20.51 9.17
CA ALA A 69 4.33 -20.08 8.36
C ALA A 69 3.16 -21.03 8.63
N THR A 70 2.42 -20.77 9.70
CA THR A 70 1.26 -21.55 10.08
C THR A 70 0.03 -20.96 9.41
N GLY A 71 -0.76 -21.83 8.79
CA GLY A 71 -2.00 -21.45 8.12
C GLY A 71 -1.88 -21.15 6.62
N ILE A 72 -3.05 -21.00 6.00
CA ILE A 72 -3.23 -20.88 4.55
C ILE A 72 -2.65 -19.55 4.03
N LYS A 73 -2.73 -18.49 4.85
CA LYS A 73 -2.15 -17.17 4.55
C LYS A 73 -0.64 -17.23 4.43
N ALA A 74 0.03 -17.80 5.43
CA ALA A 74 1.48 -17.89 5.44
C ALA A 74 2.05 -18.82 4.36
N LYS A 75 1.25 -19.77 3.87
CA LYS A 75 1.63 -20.71 2.80
C LYS A 75 1.49 -20.15 1.38
N TYR A 76 0.56 -19.24 1.13
CA TYR A 76 0.25 -18.80 -0.23
C TYR A 76 0.21 -17.28 -0.44
N PHE A 77 0.21 -16.50 0.64
CA PHE A 77 0.04 -15.04 0.58
C PHE A 77 1.20 -14.26 1.23
N ASP A 78 2.02 -14.89 2.07
CA ASP A 78 3.14 -14.21 2.74
C ASP A 78 4.52 -14.54 2.13
N GLY A 79 5.36 -13.51 2.05
CA GLY A 79 6.79 -13.62 1.77
C GLY A 79 7.13 -14.33 0.46
N LYS A 80 8.18 -15.18 0.49
CA LYS A 80 8.70 -15.94 -0.65
C LYS A 80 7.70 -16.94 -1.25
N ASN A 81 6.63 -17.27 -0.51
CA ASN A 81 5.60 -18.23 -0.91
C ASN A 81 4.34 -17.55 -1.46
N ALA A 82 4.34 -16.21 -1.59
CA ALA A 82 3.26 -15.47 -2.20
C ALA A 82 3.06 -15.94 -3.64
N SER A 83 1.95 -16.61 -3.91
CA SER A 83 1.68 -17.29 -5.17
C SER A 83 0.24 -17.07 -5.58
N GLY A 84 0.00 -16.92 -6.89
CA GLY A 84 -1.36 -16.82 -7.46
C GLY A 84 -2.15 -18.13 -7.44
N LYS A 85 -1.59 -19.23 -6.92
CA LYS A 85 -2.24 -20.55 -6.86
C LYS A 85 -3.63 -20.52 -6.20
N PRO A 86 -3.86 -19.84 -5.05
CA PRO A 86 -5.19 -19.76 -4.44
C PRO A 86 -6.23 -19.16 -5.39
N LEU A 87 -5.86 -18.15 -6.18
CA LEU A 87 -6.77 -17.53 -7.14
C LEU A 87 -7.21 -18.53 -8.22
N VAL A 88 -6.28 -19.31 -8.77
CA VAL A 88 -6.58 -20.35 -9.76
C VAL A 88 -7.48 -21.43 -9.16
N TRP A 89 -7.19 -21.87 -7.93
CA TRP A 89 -8.04 -22.84 -7.23
C TRP A 89 -9.46 -22.31 -6.97
N THR A 90 -9.60 -21.03 -6.63
CA THR A 90 -10.91 -20.39 -6.46
C THR A 90 -11.69 -20.38 -7.78
N ILE A 91 -11.05 -19.99 -8.89
CA ILE A 91 -11.71 -19.98 -10.21
C ILE A 91 -12.14 -21.39 -10.61
N ALA A 92 -11.26 -22.38 -10.48
CA ALA A 92 -11.57 -23.77 -10.80
C ALA A 92 -12.74 -24.30 -9.93
N GLY A 93 -12.73 -23.99 -8.64
CA GLY A 93 -13.82 -24.35 -7.72
C GLY A 93 -15.16 -23.72 -8.12
N LEU A 94 -15.17 -22.43 -8.48
CA LEU A 94 -16.37 -21.74 -8.94
C LEU A 94 -16.91 -22.31 -10.25
N MET A 95 -16.04 -22.65 -11.20
CA MET A 95 -16.45 -23.26 -12.47
C MET A 95 -17.09 -24.63 -12.25
N LEU A 96 -16.49 -25.47 -11.41
CA LEU A 96 -17.03 -26.79 -11.09
C LEU A 96 -18.37 -26.69 -10.33
N PHE A 97 -18.46 -25.76 -9.39
CA PHE A 97 -19.68 -25.50 -8.64
C PHE A 97 -20.80 -24.98 -9.55
N GLY A 98 -20.52 -24.00 -10.40
CA GLY A 98 -21.46 -23.48 -11.38
C GLY A 98 -21.95 -24.56 -12.35
N TYR A 99 -21.05 -25.40 -12.86
CA TYR A 99 -21.43 -26.54 -13.70
C TYR A 99 -22.34 -27.53 -12.97
N THR A 100 -22.09 -27.79 -11.68
CA THR A 100 -22.94 -28.68 -10.88
C THR A 100 -24.34 -28.11 -10.73
N LEU A 101 -24.48 -26.80 -10.52
CA LEU A 101 -25.78 -26.13 -10.44
C LEU A 101 -26.53 -26.19 -11.78
N GLU A 102 -25.86 -25.84 -12.87
CA GLU A 102 -26.41 -25.88 -14.23
C GLU A 102 -26.81 -27.31 -14.63
N TYR A 103 -26.02 -28.31 -14.23
CA TYR A 103 -26.33 -29.71 -14.47
C TYR A 103 -27.61 -30.14 -13.75
N ASN A 104 -27.76 -29.77 -12.47
CA ASN A 104 -28.93 -30.15 -11.68
C ASN A 104 -30.19 -29.34 -12.04
N GLY A 105 -30.07 -28.04 -12.32
CA GLY A 105 -31.21 -27.17 -12.60
C GLY A 105 -31.64 -27.13 -14.07
N HIS A 106 -30.73 -27.43 -14.99
CA HIS A 106 -31.00 -27.36 -16.42
C HIS A 106 -30.76 -28.73 -17.07
N LEU A 107 -29.51 -29.14 -17.28
CA LEU A 107 -29.15 -30.28 -18.18
C LEU A 107 -29.82 -31.60 -17.82
N LYS A 108 -30.01 -31.90 -16.53
CA LYS A 108 -30.61 -33.16 -16.07
C LYS A 108 -32.09 -33.32 -16.47
N HIS A 109 -32.79 -32.22 -16.72
CA HIS A 109 -34.23 -32.23 -17.02
C HIS A 109 -34.56 -32.15 -18.51
N HIS A 110 -33.55 -31.99 -19.39
CA HIS A 110 -33.72 -31.84 -20.85
C HIS A 110 -34.29 -33.06 -21.61
N LYS A 111 -34.60 -34.17 -20.93
CA LYS A 111 -35.25 -35.34 -21.56
C LYS A 111 -36.65 -35.67 -21.01
N ASN A 112 -37.05 -35.10 -19.88
CA ASN A 112 -38.34 -35.40 -19.23
C ASN A 112 -39.37 -34.27 -19.34
N ALA A 113 -39.02 -33.16 -20.00
CA ALA A 113 -39.94 -32.11 -20.39
C ALA A 113 -39.94 -32.00 -21.92
N HIS A 114 -40.81 -32.76 -22.58
CA HIS A 114 -41.39 -32.26 -23.83
C HIS A 114 -42.13 -30.95 -23.50
N HIS A 115 -42.10 -30.00 -24.43
CA HIS A 115 -42.82 -28.72 -24.33
C HIS A 115 -44.23 -28.86 -23.74
#